data_AF-A0A1I4T6V9-F1
#
_entry.id   AF-A0A1I4T6V9-F1
#
_cell.length_a   1.000
_cell.length_b   1.000
_cell.length_c   1.000
_cell.angle_alpha   90.00
_cell.angle_beta   90.00
_cell.angle_gamma   90.00
#
_symmetry.space_group_name_H-M   'P 1'
#
loop_
_entity.id
_entity.type
_entity.pdbx_description
1 polymer ?
#
loop_
_entity_poly.entity_id
_entity_poly.type
_entity_poly.pdbx_seq_one_letter_code
_entity_poly.pdbx_strand_id
1 'polypeptide(L)'
;MIEVVIAVLGAVVGAAALVVSIAGHRHNVRQAGRLAERERRVEDREREADQREKLIQSSMLHVTMDSRPSVLADGYARWRLEAVNTSNQPLVQVTVHYDDVRLDGREILAAGGRLSVDLPMTSATAAPPSPLLCSVEFTDSSGSRWRRLATGQLQPWASGTGDETDWQPPVAPIVGPLPVPLLSGRPAGLPPEGAHSPRRATPPPAPPRPLSTPAYRAAVVAVIVIVVAAAYLLVRYMG
;
A
#
# COMPACT_ATOMS: atom_id res chain seq x y z
N MET A 1 -19.39 -47.35 50.29
CA MET A 1 -18.02 -47.32 49.71
C MET A 1 -17.99 -46.99 48.23
N ILE A 2 -18.87 -47.59 47.40
CA ILE A 2 -18.95 -47.31 45.96
C ILE A 2 -19.17 -45.81 45.65
N GLU A 3 -20.02 -45.13 46.41
CA GLU A 3 -20.28 -43.69 46.25
C GLU A 3 -19.01 -42.82 46.43
N VAL A 4 -18.14 -43.19 47.38
CA VAL A 4 -16.87 -42.48 47.63
C VAL A 4 -15.92 -42.69 46.46
N VAL A 5 -15.86 -43.90 45.91
CA VAL A 5 -15.01 -44.21 44.75
C VAL A 5 -15.46 -43.43 43.50
N ILE A 6 -16.77 -43.36 43.26
CA ILE A 6 -17.35 -42.59 42.14
C ILE A 6 -17.06 -41.09 42.30
N ALA A 7 -17.23 -40.54 43.50
CA ALA A 7 -16.94 -39.13 43.77
C ALA A 7 -15.45 -38.79 43.54
N VAL A 8 -14.54 -39.65 43.99
CA VAL A 8 -13.09 -39.46 43.80
C VAL A 8 -12.71 -39.53 42.32
N LEU A 9 -13.23 -40.52 41.58
CA LEU A 9 -13.01 -40.63 40.13
C LEU A 9 -13.54 -39.41 39.37
N GLY A 10 -14.74 -38.95 39.70
CA GLY A 10 -15.33 -37.74 39.11
C GLY A 10 -14.49 -36.48 39.37
N ALA A 11 -13.99 -36.34 40.60
CA ALA A 11 -13.10 -35.22 40.97
C ALA A 11 -11.78 -35.25 40.19
N VAL A 12 -11.16 -36.43 40.02
CA VAL A 12 -9.90 -36.57 39.26
C VAL A 12 -10.11 -36.25 37.78
N VAL A 13 -11.18 -36.76 37.17
CA VAL A 13 -11.50 -36.48 35.75
C VAL A 13 -11.82 -34.99 35.57
N GLY A 14 -12.60 -34.39 36.47
CA GLY A 14 -12.91 -32.96 36.45
C GLY A 14 -11.66 -32.08 36.58
N ALA A 15 -10.75 -32.43 37.49
CA ALA A 15 -9.49 -31.72 37.67
C ALA A 15 -8.58 -31.84 36.43
N ALA A 16 -8.48 -33.05 35.84
CA ALA A 16 -7.72 -33.27 34.61
C ALA A 16 -8.28 -32.44 33.43
N ALA A 17 -9.60 -32.42 33.26
CA ALA A 17 -10.26 -31.63 32.22
C ALA A 17 -10.03 -30.11 32.40
N LEU A 18 -10.09 -29.61 33.64
CA LEU A 18 -9.81 -28.21 33.95
C LEU A 18 -8.37 -27.81 33.57
N VAL A 19 -7.38 -28.66 33.92
CA VAL A 19 -5.96 -28.40 33.59
C VAL A 19 -5.75 -28.37 32.09
N VAL A 20 -6.34 -29.31 31.33
CA VAL A 20 -6.25 -29.33 29.87
C VAL A 20 -6.92 -28.10 29.26
N SER A 21 -8.08 -27.68 29.78
CA SER A 21 -8.79 -26.49 29.33
C SER A 21 -7.98 -25.21 29.53
N ILE A 22 -7.39 -25.01 30.71
CA ILE A 22 -6.56 -23.85 31.02
C ILE A 22 -5.29 -23.84 30.14
N ALA A 23 -4.67 -25.01 29.94
CA ALA A 23 -3.49 -25.14 29.08
C ALA A 23 -3.81 -24.83 27.61
N GLY A 24 -4.94 -25.36 27.10
CA GLY A 24 -5.43 -25.08 25.75
C GLY A 24 -5.74 -23.60 25.55
N HIS A 25 -6.41 -22.97 26.51
CA HIS A 25 -6.73 -21.54 26.44
C HIS A 25 -5.47 -20.67 26.38
N ARG A 26 -4.46 -20.94 27.22
CA ARG A 26 -3.18 -20.21 27.19
C ARG A 26 -2.44 -20.40 25.87
N HIS A 27 -2.51 -21.59 25.27
CA HIS A 27 -1.92 -21.84 23.97
C HIS A 27 -2.63 -21.06 22.87
N ASN A 28 -3.97 -21.08 22.85
CA ASN A 28 -4.79 -20.36 21.89
C ASN A 28 -4.58 -18.85 21.98
N VAL A 29 -4.53 -18.27 23.19
CA VAL A 29 -4.26 -16.83 23.37
C VAL A 29 -2.87 -16.45 22.83
N ARG A 30 -1.84 -17.27 23.07
CA ARG A 30 -0.50 -17.02 22.54
C ARG A 30 -0.43 -17.16 21.02
N GLN A 31 -1.15 -18.12 20.44
CA GLN A 31 -1.22 -18.29 18.99
C GLN A 31 -2.00 -17.14 18.33
N ALA A 32 -3.13 -16.72 18.92
CA ALA A 32 -3.92 -15.59 18.45
C ALA A 32 -3.11 -14.28 18.46
N GLY A 33 -2.35 -14.01 19.53
CA GLY A 33 -1.47 -12.83 19.58
C GLY A 33 -0.41 -12.82 18.48
N ARG A 34 0.23 -13.97 18.21
CA ARG A 34 1.23 -14.08 17.12
C ARG A 34 0.62 -13.92 15.73
N LEU A 35 -0.62 -14.36 15.53
CA LEU A 35 -1.33 -14.16 14.28
C LEU A 35 -1.70 -12.69 14.09
N ALA A 36 -2.24 -12.03 15.11
CA ALA A 36 -2.59 -10.62 15.06
C ALA A 36 -1.37 -9.71 14.78
N GLU A 37 -0.20 -10.01 15.37
CA GLU A 37 1.03 -9.28 15.06
C GLU A 37 1.49 -9.47 13.61
N ARG A 38 1.35 -10.68 13.05
CA ARG A 38 1.69 -10.95 11.66
C ARG A 38 0.73 -10.26 10.71
N GLU A 39 -0.56 -10.31 11.02
CA GLU A 39 -1.62 -9.66 10.25
C GLU A 39 -1.39 -8.15 10.18
N ARG A 40 -1.12 -7.49 11.31
CA ARG A 40 -0.78 -6.04 11.33
C ARG A 40 0.42 -5.71 10.45
N ARG A 41 1.50 -6.50 10.51
CA ARG A 41 2.68 -6.27 9.67
C ARG A 41 2.43 -6.49 8.19
N VAL A 42 1.50 -7.37 7.83
CA VAL A 42 1.10 -7.59 6.45
C VAL A 42 0.24 -6.42 5.99
N GLU A 43 -0.75 -6.04 6.80
CA GLU A 43 -1.64 -4.92 6.53
C GLU A 43 -0.87 -3.61 6.34
N ASP A 44 0.12 -3.31 7.19
CA ASP A 44 0.94 -2.11 7.05
C ASP A 44 1.74 -2.12 5.75
N ARG A 45 2.29 -3.28 5.33
CA ARG A 45 3.00 -3.39 4.05
C ARG A 45 2.08 -3.28 2.85
N GLU A 46 0.88 -3.83 2.93
CA GLU A 46 -0.12 -3.73 1.88
C GLU A 46 -0.56 -2.27 1.71
N ARG A 47 -0.82 -1.56 2.81
CA ARG A 47 -1.13 -0.12 2.78
C ARG A 47 0.01 0.70 2.16
N GLU A 48 1.25 0.43 2.54
CA GLU A 48 2.41 1.11 1.95
C GLU A 48 2.56 0.82 0.46
N ALA A 49 2.34 -0.44 0.04
CA ALA A 49 2.37 -0.83 -1.36
C ALA A 49 1.26 -0.15 -2.17
N ASP A 50 0.04 -0.12 -1.65
CA ASP A 50 -1.11 0.53 -2.28
C ASP A 50 -0.89 2.04 -2.42
N GLN A 51 -0.39 2.70 -1.37
CA GLN A 51 -0.06 4.13 -1.42
C GLN A 51 1.01 4.42 -2.47
N ARG A 52 2.04 3.58 -2.54
CA ARG A 52 3.10 3.72 -3.54
C ARG A 52 2.58 3.49 -4.96
N GLU A 53 1.73 2.49 -5.16
CA GLU A 53 1.14 2.22 -6.47
C GLU A 53 0.26 3.39 -6.94
N LYS A 54 -0.59 3.93 -6.07
CA LYS A 54 -1.38 5.14 -6.35
C LYS A 54 -0.49 6.31 -6.75
N LEU A 55 0.58 6.56 -5.99
CA LEU A 55 1.55 7.60 -6.33
C LEU A 55 2.22 7.37 -7.68
N ILE A 56 2.56 6.12 -8.03
CA ILE A 56 3.14 5.78 -9.33
C ILE A 56 2.16 6.12 -10.45
N GLN A 57 0.92 5.63 -10.36
CA GLN A 57 -0.08 5.85 -11.41
C GLN A 57 -0.37 7.34 -11.61
N SER A 58 -0.56 8.09 -10.52
CA SER A 58 -0.78 9.55 -10.58
C SER A 58 0.47 10.30 -11.07
N SER A 59 1.68 9.75 -10.86
CA SER A 59 2.92 10.31 -11.41
C SER A 59 3.07 10.17 -12.91
N MET A 60 2.24 9.36 -13.57
CA MET A 60 2.30 9.16 -15.03
C MET A 60 1.55 10.24 -15.83
N LEU A 61 0.92 11.22 -15.17
CA LEU A 61 0.49 12.43 -15.86
C LEU A 61 1.67 13.36 -16.06
N HIS A 62 2.15 13.49 -17.28
CA HIS A 62 3.22 14.41 -17.63
C HIS A 62 2.65 15.76 -18.03
N VAL A 63 3.24 16.83 -17.49
CA VAL A 63 2.87 18.21 -17.80
C VAL A 63 4.10 18.92 -18.33
N THR A 64 4.02 19.43 -19.55
CA THR A 64 5.07 20.20 -20.21
C THR A 64 4.54 21.57 -20.61
N MET A 65 5.41 22.57 -20.63
CA MET A 65 5.08 23.92 -21.03
C MET A 65 6.02 24.35 -22.13
N ASP A 66 5.46 24.61 -23.32
CA ASP A 66 6.21 24.91 -24.52
C ASP A 66 5.84 26.29 -25.07
N SER A 67 6.84 27.02 -25.56
CA SER A 67 6.64 28.28 -26.28
C SER A 67 6.62 28.05 -27.79
N ARG A 68 5.65 28.65 -28.48
CA ARG A 68 5.63 28.74 -29.95
C ARG A 68 5.74 30.20 -30.38
N PRO A 69 6.65 30.55 -31.30
CA PRO A 69 6.67 31.90 -31.86
C PRO A 69 5.35 32.20 -32.58
N SER A 70 4.87 33.43 -32.41
CA SER A 70 3.65 33.92 -33.06
C SER A 70 3.96 34.39 -34.48
N VAL A 71 3.09 34.05 -35.42
CA VAL A 71 3.15 34.55 -36.81
C VAL A 71 2.69 36.00 -36.93
N LEU A 72 2.06 36.56 -35.89
CA LEU A 72 1.48 37.91 -35.93
C LEU A 72 2.53 39.01 -35.77
N ALA A 73 3.61 38.76 -35.02
CA ALA A 73 4.67 39.73 -34.79
C ALA A 73 5.92 39.05 -34.21
N ASP A 74 7.09 39.53 -34.63
CA ASP A 74 8.38 39.08 -34.09
C ASP A 74 8.49 39.40 -32.60
N GLY A 75 9.05 38.47 -31.83
CA GLY A 75 9.19 38.59 -30.37
C GLY A 75 7.95 38.20 -29.57
N TYR A 76 6.81 37.95 -30.20
CA TYR A 76 5.64 37.39 -29.53
C TYR A 76 5.75 35.87 -29.48
N ALA A 77 5.60 35.30 -28.29
CA ALA A 77 5.52 33.86 -28.08
C ALA A 77 4.17 33.50 -27.46
N ARG A 78 3.54 32.46 -27.99
CA ARG A 78 2.38 31.82 -27.38
C ARG A 78 2.84 30.64 -26.55
N TRP A 79 2.49 30.67 -25.27
CA TRP A 79 2.79 29.58 -24.36
C TRP A 79 1.65 28.60 -24.31
N ARG A 80 1.98 27.32 -24.31
CA ARG A 80 1.04 26.22 -24.27
C ARG A 80 1.45 25.25 -23.19
N LEU A 81 0.47 24.83 -22.40
CA LEU A 81 0.59 23.70 -21.51
C LEU A 81 0.11 22.44 -22.23
N GLU A 82 0.87 21.36 -22.12
CA GLU A 82 0.52 20.05 -22.62
C GLU A 82 0.53 19.05 -21.47
N ALA A 83 -0.62 18.39 -21.25
CA ALA A 83 -0.78 17.32 -20.29
C ALA A 83 -0.97 16.00 -21.05
N VAL A 84 -0.11 15.02 -20.79
CA VAL A 84 -0.13 13.69 -21.43
C VAL A 84 -0.29 12.63 -20.36
N ASN A 85 -1.38 11.88 -20.44
CA ASN A 85 -1.60 10.73 -19.57
C ASN A 85 -0.83 9.53 -20.14
N THR A 86 0.30 9.16 -19.54
CA THR A 86 1.04 7.95 -19.95
C THR A 86 0.75 6.74 -19.09
N SER A 87 -0.25 6.83 -18.19
CA SER A 87 -0.74 5.67 -17.47
C SER A 87 -1.52 4.74 -18.40
N ASN A 88 -1.77 3.52 -17.94
CA ASN A 88 -2.63 2.54 -18.61
C ASN A 88 -4.12 2.70 -18.25
N GLN A 89 -4.49 3.75 -17.50
CA GLN A 89 -5.85 3.99 -17.02
C GLN A 89 -6.33 5.38 -17.43
N PRO A 90 -7.64 5.58 -17.62
CA PRO A 90 -8.18 6.92 -17.88
C PRO A 90 -8.11 7.78 -16.62
N LEU A 91 -7.82 9.06 -16.79
CA LEU A 91 -8.00 10.08 -15.76
C LEU A 91 -9.32 10.81 -16.02
N VAL A 92 -10.02 11.21 -14.97
CA VAL A 92 -11.31 11.91 -15.09
C VAL A 92 -11.24 13.30 -14.48
N GLN A 93 -12.16 14.17 -14.87
CA GLN A 93 -12.27 15.56 -14.40
C GLN A 93 -10.96 16.35 -14.52
N VAL A 94 -10.22 16.13 -15.61
CA VAL A 94 -8.93 16.78 -15.83
C VAL A 94 -9.15 18.26 -16.08
N THR A 95 -8.54 19.13 -15.28
CA THR A 95 -8.73 20.58 -15.36
C THR A 95 -7.40 21.29 -15.27
N VAL A 96 -7.17 22.26 -16.15
CA VAL A 96 -5.95 23.07 -16.18
C VAL A 96 -6.23 24.41 -15.50
N HIS A 97 -5.35 24.77 -14.58
CA HIS A 97 -5.35 26.03 -13.85
C HIS A 97 -4.08 26.81 -14.13
N TYR A 98 -4.21 28.13 -14.21
CA TYR A 98 -3.11 29.07 -14.23
C TYR A 98 -3.45 30.26 -13.35
N ASP A 99 -2.62 30.53 -12.35
CA ASP A 99 -2.83 31.64 -11.39
C ASP A 99 -4.23 31.58 -10.76
N ASP A 100 -4.61 30.39 -10.27
CA ASP A 100 -5.93 30.04 -9.71
C ASP A 100 -7.12 30.20 -10.67
N VAL A 101 -6.90 30.59 -11.93
CA VAL A 101 -7.93 30.64 -12.96
C VAL A 101 -8.02 29.31 -13.68
N ARG A 102 -9.22 28.73 -13.69
CA ARG A 102 -9.54 27.56 -14.53
C ARG A 102 -9.55 27.98 -16.00
N LEU A 103 -8.66 27.39 -16.80
CA LEU A 103 -8.52 27.71 -18.22
C LEU A 103 -9.38 26.81 -19.11
N ASP A 104 -9.16 25.50 -19.01
CA ASP A 104 -9.84 24.49 -19.82
C ASP A 104 -9.78 23.14 -19.10
N GLY A 105 -10.53 22.14 -19.58
CA GLY A 105 -10.51 20.81 -19.01
C GLY A 105 -11.11 19.76 -19.93
N ARG A 106 -10.93 18.51 -19.53
CA ARG A 106 -11.54 17.35 -20.17
C ARG A 106 -12.14 16.44 -19.13
N GLU A 107 -13.39 16.05 -19.36
CA GLU A 107 -14.09 15.13 -18.45
C GLU A 107 -13.37 13.78 -18.33
N ILE A 108 -12.82 13.27 -19.44
CA ILE A 108 -12.06 12.01 -19.47
C ILE A 108 -10.82 12.18 -20.35
N LEU A 109 -9.64 11.95 -19.77
CA LEU A 109 -8.37 11.84 -20.48
C LEU A 109 -7.93 10.37 -20.53
N ALA A 110 -8.21 9.72 -21.66
CA ALA A 110 -7.84 8.32 -21.89
C ALA A 110 -6.34 8.05 -21.71
N ALA A 111 -5.98 6.78 -21.52
CA ALA A 111 -4.60 6.32 -21.54
C ALA A 111 -3.92 6.69 -22.87
N GLY A 112 -2.72 7.28 -22.81
CA GLY A 112 -2.03 7.87 -23.96
C GLY A 112 -2.64 9.18 -24.48
N GLY A 113 -3.74 9.65 -23.87
CA GLY A 113 -4.43 10.85 -24.26
C GLY A 113 -3.66 12.13 -23.95
N ARG A 114 -3.95 13.18 -24.71
CA ARG A 114 -3.33 14.50 -24.60
C ARG A 114 -4.38 15.59 -24.44
N LEU A 115 -4.10 16.54 -23.56
CA LEU A 115 -4.80 17.81 -23.40
C LEU A 115 -3.80 18.94 -23.63
N SER A 116 -4.12 19.89 -24.49
CA SER A 116 -3.27 21.04 -24.78
C SER A 116 -4.08 22.32 -24.57
N VAL A 117 -3.56 23.23 -23.75
CA VAL A 117 -4.23 24.48 -23.38
C VAL A 117 -3.28 25.64 -23.61
N ASP A 118 -3.74 26.67 -24.31
CA ASP A 118 -2.94 27.87 -24.51
C ASP A 118 -3.05 28.78 -23.26
N LEU A 119 -1.91 29.22 -22.73
CA LEU A 119 -1.86 30.04 -21.52
C LEU A 119 -2.18 31.51 -21.84
N PRO A 120 -2.87 32.23 -20.92
CA PRO A 120 -3.11 33.66 -21.09
C PRO A 120 -1.79 34.43 -21.09
N MET A 121 -1.60 35.30 -22.08
CA MET A 121 -0.43 36.18 -22.11
C MET A 121 -0.59 37.28 -21.06
N THR A 122 0.22 37.24 -19.99
CA THR A 122 0.14 38.24 -18.92
C THR A 122 0.92 39.52 -19.21
N SER A 123 1.72 39.60 -20.29
CA SER A 123 2.46 40.82 -20.65
C SER A 123 2.86 40.86 -22.13
N ALA A 124 2.77 42.04 -22.76
CA ALA A 124 3.27 42.29 -24.12
C ALA A 124 4.81 42.16 -24.24
N THR A 125 5.52 42.25 -23.12
CA THR A 125 6.96 42.07 -23.00
C THR A 125 7.28 40.64 -22.59
N ALA A 126 7.50 39.75 -23.57
CA ALA A 126 8.37 38.56 -23.66
C ALA A 126 8.72 37.68 -22.42
N ALA A 127 8.20 37.92 -21.22
CA ALA A 127 8.51 37.15 -20.03
C ALA A 127 7.77 35.80 -20.09
N PRO A 128 8.47 34.67 -19.87
CA PRO A 128 7.82 33.37 -19.81
C PRO A 128 6.82 33.32 -18.65
N PRO A 129 5.65 32.67 -18.83
CA PRO A 129 4.72 32.43 -17.74
C PRO A 129 5.41 31.57 -16.68
N SER A 130 5.06 31.82 -15.42
CA SER A 130 5.66 31.08 -14.32
C SER A 130 5.08 29.66 -14.26
N PRO A 131 5.92 28.60 -14.32
CA PRO A 131 5.44 27.22 -14.20
C PRO A 131 4.90 26.92 -12.79
N LEU A 132 5.25 27.74 -11.79
CA LEU A 132 4.75 27.59 -10.42
C LEU A 132 3.26 27.94 -10.29
N LEU A 133 2.76 28.79 -11.18
CA LEU A 133 1.36 29.21 -11.20
C LEU A 133 0.49 28.23 -11.99
N CYS A 134 1.08 27.23 -12.66
CA CYS A 134 0.37 26.32 -13.52
C CYS A 134 0.22 24.93 -12.88
N SER A 135 -1.01 24.45 -12.85
CA SER A 135 -1.34 23.14 -12.30
C SER A 135 -2.42 22.42 -13.10
N VAL A 136 -2.36 21.10 -13.12
CA VAL A 136 -3.37 20.23 -13.71
C VAL A 136 -3.99 19.38 -12.61
N GLU A 137 -5.27 19.57 -12.38
CA GLU A 137 -6.07 18.79 -11.44
C GLU A 137 -6.71 17.62 -12.17
N PHE A 138 -6.81 16.46 -11.52
CA PHE A 138 -7.43 15.27 -12.09
C PHE A 138 -7.84 14.30 -11.00
N THR A 139 -8.73 13.39 -11.34
CA THR A 139 -9.14 12.27 -10.50
C THR A 139 -8.64 10.98 -11.15
N ASP A 140 -7.97 10.14 -10.38
CA ASP A 140 -7.50 8.83 -10.84
C ASP A 140 -8.63 7.78 -10.87
N SER A 141 -8.33 6.58 -11.35
CA SER A 141 -9.31 5.47 -11.42
C SER A 141 -9.79 4.99 -10.05
N SER A 142 -9.03 5.27 -8.98
CA SER A 142 -9.38 4.93 -7.60
C SER A 142 -10.31 5.97 -6.97
N GLY A 143 -10.62 7.06 -7.69
CA GLY A 143 -11.42 8.18 -7.21
C GLY A 143 -10.63 9.20 -6.38
N SER A 144 -9.30 9.09 -6.32
CA SER A 144 -8.46 10.04 -5.58
C SER A 144 -8.18 11.26 -6.44
N ARG A 145 -8.31 12.46 -5.86
CA ARG A 145 -8.01 13.74 -6.51
C ARG A 145 -6.54 14.11 -6.34
N TRP A 146 -5.95 14.57 -7.42
CA TRP A 146 -4.55 14.92 -7.51
C TRP A 146 -4.38 16.25 -8.26
N ARG A 147 -3.34 16.99 -7.90
CA ARG A 147 -2.89 18.18 -8.60
C ARG A 147 -1.43 17.99 -9.01
N ARG A 148 -1.15 18.11 -10.31
CA ARG A 148 0.20 18.08 -10.88
C ARG A 148 0.64 19.50 -11.20
N LEU A 149 1.69 19.98 -10.55
CA LEU A 149 2.30 21.26 -10.88
C LEU A 149 3.11 21.14 -12.17
N ALA A 150 3.24 22.23 -12.95
CA ALA A 150 4.10 22.23 -14.14
C ALA A 150 5.60 22.07 -13.80
N THR A 151 5.98 22.25 -12.52
CA THR A 151 7.30 21.86 -11.99
C THR A 151 7.50 20.35 -11.87
N GLY A 152 6.45 19.56 -12.09
CA GLY A 152 6.47 18.11 -12.02
C GLY A 152 6.10 17.54 -10.65
N GLN A 153 5.88 18.34 -9.62
CA GLN A 153 5.44 17.87 -8.29
C GLN A 153 3.97 17.43 -8.30
N LEU A 154 3.62 16.52 -7.40
CA LEU A 154 2.25 16.03 -7.18
C LEU A 154 1.74 16.46 -5.81
N GLN A 155 0.48 16.88 -5.75
CA GLN A 155 -0.22 17.21 -4.52
C GLN A 155 -1.47 16.33 -4.41
N PRO A 156 -1.55 15.46 -3.41
CA PRO A 156 -2.80 14.76 -3.09
C PRO A 156 -3.81 15.73 -2.49
N TRP A 157 -5.07 15.51 -2.80
CA TRP A 157 -6.16 16.20 -2.12
C TRP A 157 -6.27 15.77 -0.65
N ALA A 158 -6.44 16.71 0.28
CA ALA A 158 -6.74 16.40 1.67
C ALA A 158 -8.23 16.09 1.84
N SER A 159 -8.60 14.82 1.68
CA SER A 159 -9.98 14.37 1.93
C SER A 159 -10.32 14.49 3.42
N GLY A 160 -11.12 15.49 3.81
CA GLY A 160 -11.66 15.57 5.19
C GLY A 160 -11.92 16.98 5.73
N THR A 161 -11.33 18.01 5.13
CA THR A 161 -11.69 19.40 5.38
C THR A 161 -12.74 19.79 4.35
N GLY A 162 -13.91 20.26 4.79
CA GLY A 162 -15.03 20.60 3.89
C GLY A 162 -14.78 21.78 2.95
N ASP A 163 -13.52 22.18 2.78
CA ASP A 163 -13.08 23.28 1.95
C ASP A 163 -12.54 22.73 0.62
N GLU A 164 -13.01 23.30 -0.49
CA GLU A 164 -12.72 22.84 -1.85
C GLU A 164 -11.29 23.23 -2.32
N THR A 165 -10.37 23.52 -1.40
CA THR A 165 -9.03 24.01 -1.76
C THR A 165 -7.90 23.39 -0.95
N ASP A 166 -8.17 22.40 -0.10
CA ASP A 166 -7.13 21.84 0.77
C ASP A 166 -6.31 20.77 0.06
N TRP A 167 -5.14 21.20 -0.43
CA TRP A 167 -4.11 20.33 -1.00
C TRP A 167 -3.06 20.00 0.05
N GLN A 168 -2.65 18.73 0.09
CA GLN A 168 -1.52 18.32 0.92
C GLN A 168 -0.20 18.89 0.37
N PRO A 169 0.87 18.89 1.19
CA PRO A 169 2.20 19.33 0.75
C PRO A 169 2.65 18.61 -0.54
N PRO A 170 3.40 19.29 -1.43
CA PRO A 170 3.90 18.68 -2.65
C PRO A 170 4.81 17.48 -2.36
N VAL A 171 4.55 16.38 -3.07
CA VAL A 171 5.33 15.15 -3.06
C VAL A 171 6.08 15.04 -4.38
N ALA A 172 7.33 14.57 -4.30
CA ALA A 172 8.12 14.32 -5.50
C ALA A 172 7.49 13.17 -6.31
N PRO A 173 7.36 13.32 -7.64
CA PRO A 173 6.83 12.25 -8.47
C PRO A 173 7.79 11.06 -8.47
N ILE A 174 7.24 9.85 -8.48
CA ILE A 174 8.06 8.63 -8.59
C ILE A 174 8.55 8.44 -10.02
N VAL A 175 7.71 8.79 -11.00
CA VAL A 175 8.04 8.77 -12.43
C VAL A 175 8.53 10.16 -12.83
N GLY A 176 9.81 10.25 -13.18
CA GLY A 176 10.45 11.48 -13.64
C GLY A 176 9.84 12.00 -14.96
N PRO A 177 10.01 13.30 -15.27
CA PRO A 177 9.52 13.87 -16.52
C PRO A 177 10.10 13.10 -17.72
N LEU A 178 9.24 12.79 -18.71
CA LEU A 178 9.68 12.20 -19.97
C LEU A 178 10.72 13.11 -20.63
N PRO A 179 11.88 12.58 -21.07
CA PRO A 179 12.77 13.36 -21.91
C PRO A 179 12.02 13.75 -23.20
N VAL A 180 12.08 15.04 -23.50
CA VAL A 180 11.43 15.72 -24.63
C VAL A 180 11.61 15.06 -26.02
N PRO A 181 12.63 14.23 -26.35
CA PRO A 181 12.76 13.68 -27.70
C PRO A 181 11.67 12.69 -28.11
N LEU A 182 10.92 12.10 -27.17
CA LEU A 182 9.91 11.08 -27.47
C LEU A 182 8.59 11.66 -28.03
N LEU A 183 8.37 12.98 -27.92
CA LEU A 183 7.19 13.65 -28.49
C LEU A 183 7.37 14.02 -29.98
N SER A 184 8.56 13.78 -30.54
CA SER A 184 8.95 14.17 -31.90
C SER A 184 9.14 12.98 -32.84
N GLY A 185 8.21 12.02 -32.89
CA GLY A 185 7.97 11.13 -34.04
C GLY A 185 9.17 10.51 -34.79
N ARG A 186 10.32 10.26 -34.14
CA ARG A 186 11.52 9.72 -34.78
C ARG A 186 11.73 8.28 -34.32
N PRO A 187 11.75 7.27 -35.21
CA PRO A 187 11.99 5.89 -34.82
C PRO A 187 13.42 5.76 -34.32
N ALA A 188 13.59 5.72 -33.01
CA ALA A 188 14.86 5.40 -32.38
C ALA A 188 15.09 3.89 -32.55
N GLY A 189 16.12 3.55 -33.34
CA GLY A 189 16.56 2.18 -33.52
C GLY A 189 16.84 1.51 -32.17
N LEU A 190 16.36 0.28 -32.04
CA LEU A 190 16.66 -0.64 -30.96
C LEU A 190 18.18 -0.86 -30.81
N PRO A 191 18.71 -0.81 -29.58
CA PRO A 191 19.87 -1.59 -29.18
C PRO A 191 19.45 -2.72 -28.21
N PRO A 192 20.34 -3.70 -27.98
CA PRO A 192 19.97 -5.10 -27.93
C PRO A 192 19.59 -5.61 -26.55
N GLU A 193 18.71 -6.61 -26.62
CA GLU A 193 18.53 -7.74 -25.73
C GLU A 193 19.85 -8.19 -25.06
N GLY A 194 19.91 -8.12 -23.73
CA GLY A 194 21.04 -8.67 -22.99
C GLY A 194 21.10 -8.25 -21.53
N ALA A 195 20.49 -9.05 -20.64
CA ALA A 195 21.04 -9.47 -19.34
C ALA A 195 19.94 -10.12 -18.50
N HIS A 196 19.62 -11.38 -18.78
CA HIS A 196 18.94 -12.23 -17.81
C HIS A 196 19.88 -12.45 -16.62
N SER A 197 19.60 -11.82 -15.49
CA SER A 197 20.24 -12.17 -14.22
C SER A 197 19.60 -13.45 -13.66
N PRO A 198 20.35 -14.52 -13.35
CA PRO A 198 19.79 -15.72 -12.77
C PRO A 198 19.33 -15.44 -11.33
N ARG A 199 18.03 -15.63 -11.10
CA ARG A 199 17.37 -15.55 -9.79
C ARG A 199 18.00 -16.58 -8.86
N ARG A 200 18.80 -16.12 -7.89
CA ARG A 200 19.42 -16.95 -6.85
C ARG A 200 18.32 -17.54 -5.98
N ALA A 201 18.07 -18.85 -6.11
CA ALA A 201 17.11 -19.58 -5.31
C ALA A 201 17.57 -19.61 -3.84
N THR A 202 16.75 -19.04 -2.96
CA THR A 202 16.86 -19.19 -1.50
C THR A 202 16.58 -20.63 -1.11
N PRO A 203 17.41 -21.29 -0.28
CA PRO A 203 17.12 -22.64 0.19
C PRO A 203 15.88 -22.65 1.11
N PRO A 204 15.08 -23.72 1.10
CA PRO A 204 13.90 -23.84 1.94
C PRO A 204 14.29 -23.90 3.43
N PRO A 205 13.46 -23.33 4.33
CA PRO A 205 13.71 -23.37 5.76
C PRO A 205 13.64 -24.82 6.28
N ALA A 206 14.61 -25.17 7.13
CA ALA A 206 14.69 -26.48 7.78
C ALA A 206 13.42 -26.79 8.61
N PRO A 207 13.01 -28.07 8.70
CA PRO A 207 11.85 -28.45 9.49
C PRO A 207 12.08 -28.18 10.98
N PRO A 208 11.04 -27.75 11.72
CA PRO A 208 11.15 -27.50 13.16
C PRO A 208 11.46 -28.80 13.89
N ARG A 209 12.51 -28.75 14.73
CA ARG A 209 12.85 -29.83 15.66
C ARG A 209 11.66 -30.11 16.60
N PRO A 210 11.35 -31.38 16.92
CA PRO A 210 10.31 -31.71 17.87
C PRO A 210 10.65 -31.15 19.24
N LEU A 211 9.77 -30.29 19.76
CA LEU A 211 9.79 -29.83 21.15
C LEU A 211 9.63 -31.07 22.05
N SER A 212 10.75 -31.50 22.64
CA SER A 212 10.71 -32.41 23.78
C SER A 212 9.96 -31.68 24.90
N THR A 213 8.77 -32.15 25.23
CA THR A 213 7.84 -31.54 26.18
C THR A 213 8.06 -32.12 27.58
N PRO A 214 8.86 -31.49 28.45
CA PRO A 214 8.98 -31.90 29.86
C PRO A 214 7.63 -31.85 30.59
N ALA A 215 6.70 -31.01 30.13
CA ALA A 215 5.35 -30.89 30.68
C ALA A 215 4.49 -32.16 30.51
N TYR A 216 4.67 -32.91 29.41
CA TYR A 216 3.95 -34.17 29.19
C TYR A 216 4.44 -35.25 30.17
N ARG A 217 5.76 -35.34 30.37
CA ARG A 217 6.35 -36.26 31.35
C ARG A 217 5.91 -35.94 32.78
N ALA A 218 5.86 -34.66 33.15
CA ALA A 218 5.38 -34.24 34.47
C ALA A 218 3.90 -34.57 34.71
N ALA A 219 3.05 -34.38 33.69
CA ALA A 219 1.63 -34.72 33.78
C ALA A 219 1.41 -36.24 33.91
N VAL A 220 2.15 -37.05 33.13
CA VAL A 220 2.09 -38.51 33.22
C VAL A 220 2.53 -39.00 34.61
N VAL A 221 3.62 -38.44 35.17
CA VAL A 221 4.08 -38.79 36.52
C VAL A 221 3.03 -38.42 37.58
N ALA A 222 2.40 -37.24 37.47
CA ALA A 222 1.36 -36.83 38.41
C ALA A 222 0.15 -37.79 38.38
N VAL A 223 -0.28 -38.22 37.19
CA VAL A 223 -1.36 -39.21 37.05
C VAL A 223 -0.97 -40.56 37.65
N ILE A 224 0.25 -41.05 37.40
CA ILE A 224 0.75 -42.30 37.99
C ILE A 224 0.74 -42.21 39.52
N VAL A 225 1.22 -41.11 40.10
CA VAL A 225 1.23 -40.90 41.56
C VAL A 225 -0.18 -40.92 42.14
N ILE A 226 -1.14 -40.26 41.48
CA ILE A 226 -2.55 -40.25 41.92
C ILE A 226 -3.15 -41.67 41.88
N VAL A 227 -2.90 -42.43 40.80
CA VAL A 227 -3.39 -43.81 40.65
C VAL A 227 -2.78 -44.72 41.72
N VAL A 228 -1.47 -44.62 41.96
CA VAL A 228 -0.78 -45.42 42.99
C VAL A 228 -1.27 -45.07 44.39
N ALA A 229 -1.47 -43.78 44.70
CA ALA A 229 -2.02 -43.35 45.99
C ALA A 229 -3.46 -43.84 46.20
N ALA A 230 -4.29 -43.79 45.16
CA ALA A 230 -5.66 -44.31 45.22
C ALA A 230 -5.70 -45.83 45.41
N ALA A 231 -4.84 -46.57 44.71
CA ALA A 231 -4.71 -48.02 44.86
C ALA A 231 -4.22 -48.41 46.27
N TYR A 232 -3.23 -47.69 46.81
CA TYR A 232 -2.73 -47.89 48.16
C TYR A 232 -3.82 -47.65 49.22
N LEU A 233 -4.61 -46.59 49.08
CA LEU A 233 -5.71 -46.30 49.99
C LEU A 233 -6.81 -47.36 49.89
N LEU A 234 -7.14 -47.85 48.70
CA LEU A 234 -8.08 -48.95 48.51
C LEU A 234 -7.63 -50.22 49.24
N VAL A 235 -6.37 -50.63 49.06
CA VAL A 235 -5.81 -51.83 49.72
C VAL A 235 -5.81 -51.66 51.24
N ARG A 236 -5.41 -50.48 51.73
CA ARG A 236 -5.29 -50.19 53.17
C ARG A 236 -6.63 -50.08 53.90
N TYR A 237 -7.70 -49.71 53.22
CA TYR A 237 -9.03 -49.55 53.82
C TYR A 237 -9.98 -50.73 53.53
N MET A 238 -9.61 -51.65 52.63
CA MET A 238 -10.40 -52.85 52.32
C MET A 238 -9.80 -54.17 52.83
N GLY A 239 -8.54 -54.18 53.29
CA GLY A 239 -7.92 -55.29 54.02
C GLY A 239 -7.94 -55.05 55.51
#